data_AF-A0A968HGI6-F1
#
_entry.id   AF-A0A968HGI6-F1
#
_cell.length_a   1.000
_cell.length_b   1.000
_cell.length_c   1.000
_cell.angle_alpha   90.00
_cell.angle_beta   90.00
_cell.angle_gamma   90.00
#
_symmetry.space_group_name_H-M   'P 1'
#
loop_
_entity.id
_entity.type
_entity.pdbx_description
1 polymer ?
#
loop_
_entity_poly.entity_id
_entity_poly.type
_entity_poly.pdbx_seq_one_letter_code
_entity_poly.pdbx_strand_id
1 'polypeptide(L)' 'FFTYLSLEVESSEDTTLVIQGPGGTWCNDDYRNMNPGIAGQWLAGEYRVWVGSYKRGEYYPYAIRLTAAPLLNPVPYGR' A
#
# COMPACT_ATOMS: atom_id res chain seq x y z
N PHE A 1 1.94 -8.25 -12.68
CA PHE A 1 1.77 -6.83 -12.34
C PHE A 1 0.31 -6.64 -11.98
N PHE A 2 -0.01 -5.71 -11.09
CA PHE A 2 -1.38 -5.32 -10.77
C PHE A 2 -1.70 -4.00 -11.45
N THR A 3 -2.83 -3.96 -12.16
CA THR A 3 -3.38 -2.72 -12.71
C THR A 3 -3.94 -1.81 -11.62
N TYR A 4 -4.40 -2.42 -10.53
CA TYR A 4 -4.71 -1.75 -9.29
C TYR A 4 -4.42 -2.68 -8.11
N LEU A 5 -3.62 -2.20 -7.16
CA LEU A 5 -3.47 -2.76 -5.82
C LEU A 5 -3.42 -1.59 -4.83
N SER A 6 -4.19 -1.72 -3.75
CA SER A 6 -4.09 -0.88 -2.55
C SER A 6 -3.50 -1.69 -1.41
N LEU A 7 -2.48 -1.14 -0.75
CA LEU A 7 -2.00 -1.59 0.56
C LEU A 7 -2.26 -0.48 1.56
N GLU A 8 -3.15 -0.73 2.50
CA GLU A 8 -3.52 0.21 3.58
C GLU A 8 -3.20 -0.42 4.92
N VAL A 9 -2.71 0.39 5.86
CA VAL A 9 -2.53 -0.03 7.26
C VAL A 9 -3.67 0.56 8.06
N GLU A 10 -4.29 -0.25 8.90
CA GLU A 10 -5.32 0.21 9.82
C GLU A 10 -4.90 0.00 11.26
N SER A 11 -4.90 1.09 12.01
CA SER A 11 -4.73 1.10 13.45
C SER A 11 -5.71 2.08 14.10
N SER A 12 -5.86 1.98 15.42
CA SER A 12 -6.52 2.99 16.25
C SER A 12 -5.63 4.21 16.52
N GLU A 13 -4.33 4.08 16.23
CA GLU A 13 -3.30 5.11 16.44
C GLU A 13 -2.62 5.47 15.11
N ASP A 14 -1.81 6.53 15.13
CA ASP A 14 -1.10 7.06 13.97
C ASP A 14 0.11 6.19 13.58
N THR A 15 0.07 5.64 12.35
CA THR A 15 1.08 4.72 11.82
C THR A 15 1.68 5.24 10.52
N THR A 16 2.90 4.78 10.20
CA THR A 16 3.61 5.17 8.99
C THR A 16 3.88 3.95 8.10
N LEU A 17 3.97 4.15 6.79
CA LEU A 17 4.20 3.11 5.81
C LEU A 17 5.36 3.47 4.88
N VAL A 18 6.27 2.51 4.68
CA VAL A 18 7.27 2.55 3.61
C VAL A 18 7.16 1.27 2.79
N ILE A 19 7.18 1.41 1.48
CA ILE A 19 7.18 0.29 0.53
C ILE A 19 8.34 0.47 -0.44
N GLN A 20 9.19 -0.54 -0.54
CA GLN A 20 10.25 -0.62 -1.54
C GLN A 20 10.00 -1.81 -2.46
N GLY A 21 10.11 -1.60 -3.77
CA GLY A 21 10.00 -2.66 -4.74
C GLY A 21 10.37 -2.22 -6.15
N PRO A 22 9.95 -2.98 -7.17
CA PRO A 22 10.13 -2.59 -8.55
C PRO A 22 9.54 -1.20 -8.81
N GLY A 23 10.37 -0.30 -9.35
CA GLY A 23 10.00 1.08 -9.66
C GLY A 23 10.41 2.11 -8.60
N GLY A 24 10.81 1.69 -7.39
CA GLY A 24 11.36 2.61 -6.38
C GLY A 24 10.92 2.33 -4.94
N THR A 25 10.98 3.38 -4.14
CA THR A 25 10.54 3.42 -2.74
C THR A 25 9.51 4.53 -2.58
N TRP A 26 8.43 4.23 -1.88
CA TRP A 26 7.35 5.17 -1.58
C TRP A 26 7.03 5.13 -0.10
N CYS A 27 6.55 6.25 0.44
CA CYS A 27 6.13 6.36 1.83
C CYS A 27 4.85 7.18 1.95
N ASN A 28 4.06 6.88 2.97
CA ASN A 28 2.85 7.60 3.32
C ASN A 28 2.52 7.39 4.80
N ASP A 29 1.93 8.40 5.43
CA ASP A 29 1.43 8.42 6.81
C ASP A 29 -0.09 8.72 6.86
N ASP A 30 -0.58 9.63 6.01
CA ASP A 30 -2.00 10.02 5.98
C ASP A 30 -2.69 9.71 4.64
N TYR A 31 -3.26 8.50 4.48
CA TYR A 31 -4.07 8.13 3.30
C TYR A 31 -5.57 8.16 3.61
N ARG A 32 -5.99 7.52 4.72
CA ARG A 32 -7.37 7.64 5.25
C ARG A 32 -7.30 8.06 6.71
N ASN A 33 -7.71 9.29 7.00
CA ASN A 33 -7.48 9.89 8.32
C ASN A 33 -5.97 9.84 8.63
N MET A 34 -5.58 9.25 9.76
CA MET A 34 -4.19 9.07 10.23
C MET A 34 -3.59 7.70 9.87
N ASN A 35 -4.27 6.95 9.00
CA ASN A 35 -3.85 5.61 8.60
C ASN A 35 -3.19 5.69 7.22
N PRO A 36 -2.00 5.09 7.03
CA PRO A 36 -1.25 5.21 5.80
C PRO A 36 -1.72 4.21 4.74
N GLY A 37 -1.45 4.55 3.49
CA GLY A 37 -1.81 3.69 2.37
C GLY A 37 -1.15 4.08 1.06
N ILE A 38 -0.93 3.09 0.20
CA ILE A 38 -0.42 3.26 -1.16
C ILE A 38 -1.29 2.46 -2.11
N ALA A 39 -1.87 3.15 -3.09
CA ALA A 39 -2.75 2.55 -4.09
C ALA A 39 -2.34 2.96 -5.51
N GLY A 40 -2.52 2.06 -6.47
CA GLY A 40 -2.25 2.33 -7.88
C GLY A 40 -1.77 1.11 -8.63
N GLN A 41 -0.97 1.33 -9.67
CA GLN A 41 -0.34 0.25 -10.44
C GLN A 41 0.91 -0.28 -9.74
N TRP A 42 1.06 -1.60 -9.72
CA TRP A 42 2.23 -2.26 -9.12
C TRP A 42 2.86 -3.20 -10.13
N LEU A 43 4.15 -3.00 -10.38
CA LEU A 43 4.93 -3.85 -11.28
C LEU A 43 5.06 -5.27 -10.70
N ALA A 44 5.38 -6.25 -11.54
CA ALA A 44 5.66 -7.60 -11.05
C ALA A 44 7.02 -7.61 -10.33
N GLY A 45 7.07 -8.20 -9.14
CA GLY A 45 8.30 -8.43 -8.40
C GLY A 45 8.08 -8.46 -6.90
N GLU A 46 9.18 -8.50 -6.15
CA GLU A 46 9.16 -8.55 -4.70
C GLU A 46 9.07 -7.15 -4.10
N TYR A 47 8.18 -6.98 -3.12
CA TYR A 47 8.02 -5.74 -2.37
C TYR A 47 8.37 -5.97 -0.90
N ARG A 48 9.11 -5.04 -0.32
CA ARG A 48 9.40 -4.95 1.10
C ARG A 48 8.55 -3.85 1.71
N VAL A 49 7.89 -4.17 2.82
CA VAL A 49 6.94 -3.30 3.50
C VAL A 49 7.40 -3.08 4.93
N TRP A 50 7.51 -1.84 5.35
CA TRP A 50 7.76 -1.45 6.73
C TRP A 50 6.59 -0.64 7.25
N VAL A 51 6.07 -1.04 8.40
CA VAL A 51 5.06 -0.31 9.14
C VAL A 51 5.72 0.23 10.41
N GLY A 52 5.58 1.53 10.64
CA GLY A 52 6.07 2.22 11.83
C GLY A 52 4.95 2.95 12.55
N SER A 53 5.33 3.69 13.57
CA SER A 53 4.47 4.68 14.24
C SER A 53 4.99 6.08 13.93
N TYR A 54 4.09 7.06 13.94
CA TYR A 54 4.50 8.46 13.86
C TYR A 54 5.24 8.91 15.13
N LYS A 55 4.82 8.38 16.30
CA LYS A 55 5.48 8.64 17.58
C LYS A 55 6.69 7.73 17.79
N ARG A 56 7.88 8.33 17.75
CA ARG A 56 9.15 7.62 17.93
C ARG A 56 9.15 6.74 19.20
N GLY A 57 9.45 5.46 19.02
CA GLY A 57 9.62 4.49 20.12
C GLY A 57 8.31 3.83 20.57
N GLU A 58 7.18 4.19 19.99
CA GLU A 58 5.89 3.55 20.24
C GLU A 58 5.56 2.52 19.16
N TYR A 59 4.82 1.48 19.52
CA TYR A 59 4.39 0.42 18.61
C TYR A 59 2.92 0.10 18.89
N TYR A 60 2.10 0.11 17.86
CA TYR A 60 0.66 -0.08 18.00
C TYR A 60 0.22 -1.34 17.25
N PRO A 61 -0.83 -2.04 17.73
CA PRO A 61 -1.47 -3.09 16.94
C PRO A 61 -2.01 -2.50 15.63
N TYR A 62 -1.84 -3.24 14.53
CA TYR A 62 -2.35 -2.84 13.22
C TYR A 62 -2.76 -4.06 12.38
N ALA A 63 -3.58 -3.81 11.37
CA ALA A 63 -3.87 -4.74 10.30
C ALA A 63 -3.38 -4.17 8.96
N ILE A 64 -2.84 -5.02 8.09
CA ILE A 64 -2.58 -4.65 6.70
C ILE A 64 -3.76 -5.15 5.85
N ARG A 65 -4.37 -4.26 5.08
CA ARG A 65 -5.42 -4.59 4.11
C ARG A 65 -4.89 -4.45 2.69
N LEU A 66 -5.05 -5.53 1.93
CA LEU A 66 -4.69 -5.60 0.52
C LEU A 66 -5.97 -5.70 -0.31
N THR A 67 -6.16 -4.77 -1.24
CA THR A 67 -7.29 -4.79 -2.17
C THR A 67 -6.76 -4.73 -3.60
N ALA A 68 -6.95 -5.81 -4.36
CA ALA A 68 -6.64 -5.86 -5.79
C ALA A 68 -7.94 -5.73 -6.60
N ALA A 69 -7.89 -4.93 -7.67
CA ALA A 69 -8.99 -4.85 -8.63
C ALA A 69 -8.48 -5.12 -10.05
N PRO A 70 -9.12 -6.02 -10.82
CA PRO A 70 -8.85 -6.13 -12.23
C PRO A 70 -9.36 -4.88 -12.97
N LEU A 71 -8.84 -4.61 -14.17
CA LEU A 71 -9.42 -3.60 -15.05
C LEU A 71 -10.88 -3.98 -15.33
N LEU A 72 -11.81 -3.11 -14.92
CA LEU A 72 -13.20 -3.19 -15.37
C LEU A 72 -13.18 -2.91 -16.88
N ASN A 73 -13.48 -3.95 -17.67
CA ASN A 73 -13.37 -4.01 -19.13
C ASN A 73 -11.93 -4.18 -19.65
N PRO A 74 -11.35 -5.39 -19.60
CA PRO A 74 -10.20 -5.67 -20.43
C PRO A 74 -10.61 -5.39 -21.89
N VAL A 75 -9.97 -4.40 -22.52
CA VAL A 75 -10.04 -4.27 -23.99
C VAL A 75 -9.66 -5.66 -24.52
N PRO A 76 -10.49 -6.33 -25.35
CA PRO A 76 -10.09 -7.60 -25.92
C PRO A 76 -8.77 -7.34 -26.63
N TYR A 77 -7.70 -7.99 -26.16
CA TYR A 77 -6.42 -7.91 -26.82
C TYR A 77 -6.70 -8.28 -28.29
N GLY A 78 -6.46 -7.31 -29.18
CA GLY A 78 -6.94 -7.34 -30.55
C GLY A 78 -6.60 -8.63 -31.27
N ARG A 79 -7.50 -9.03 -32.17
CA ARG A 79 -7.13 -9.89 -33.31
C ARG A 79 -6.27 -9.11 -34.29
#